data_AF-A0A3P7LH40-F1
#
_entry.id   AF-A0A3P7LH40-F1
#
_cell.length_a   1.000
_cell.length_b   1.000
_cell.length_c   1.000
_cell.angle_alpha   90.00
_cell.angle_beta   90.00
_cell.angle_gamma   90.00
#
_symmetry.space_group_name_H-M   'P 1'
#
loop_
_entity.id
_entity.type
_entity.pdbx_description
1 polymer ?
#
loop_
_entity_poly.entity_id
_entity_poly.type
_entity_poly.pdbx_seq_one_letter_code
_entity_poly.pdbx_strand_id
1 'polypeptide(L)'
;MSLITKWVRDSAYFKHDFSADNVLKNRLLKFLQTIETPALADSVATITKCLRGERPRLVHTVVLKPPERLDLGLIQRSDQIRLTNVHPLELARQVTLHEWELYSKIEFWEVNGKDKSNGPNLKNSLEFSNKFQRWLVLNIMSHESMEDRVIVLQRVADLLLLFDALNNFQGIQEARAAVLSAPVYRLRDTFDVSPLLLLVSFGNNLIYVTLWKPECQNSLV
;
A
#
# COMPACT_ATOMS: atom_id res chain seq x y z
N MET A 1 -35.35 9.16 -1.29
CA MET A 1 -34.96 8.23 -2.37
C MET A 1 -33.48 8.32 -2.73
N SER A 2 -32.90 9.50 -2.93
CA SER A 2 -31.47 9.70 -3.24
C SER A 2 -30.51 8.93 -2.33
N LEU A 3 -30.74 8.94 -1.01
CA LEU A 3 -29.95 8.19 -0.04
C LEU A 3 -29.99 6.68 -0.30
N ILE A 4 -31.19 6.09 -0.48
CA ILE A 4 -31.37 4.66 -0.74
C ILE A 4 -30.73 4.27 -2.07
N THR A 5 -30.89 5.11 -3.09
CA THR A 5 -30.23 4.92 -4.39
C THR A 5 -28.72 4.86 -4.22
N LYS A 6 -28.10 5.79 -3.47
CA LYS A 6 -26.66 5.76 -3.19
C LYS A 6 -26.27 4.52 -2.40
N TRP A 7 -27.02 4.20 -1.35
CA TRP A 7 -26.79 3.07 -0.45
C TRP A 7 -26.75 1.73 -1.19
N VAL A 8 -27.68 1.53 -2.13
CA VAL A 8 -27.75 0.28 -2.91
C VAL A 8 -26.80 0.29 -4.10
N ARG A 9 -26.58 1.43 -4.77
CA ARG A 9 -25.68 1.49 -5.95
C ARG A 9 -24.20 1.37 -5.58
N ASP A 10 -23.81 1.92 -4.43
CA ASP A 10 -22.43 1.83 -3.97
C ASP A 10 -22.07 0.36 -3.68
N SER A 11 -20.99 -0.11 -4.29
CA SER A 11 -20.56 -1.50 -4.16
C SER A 11 -20.11 -1.83 -2.74
N ALA A 12 -19.49 -0.88 -2.03
CA ALA A 12 -18.96 -1.09 -0.69
C ALA A 12 -20.11 -1.24 0.32
N TYR A 13 -21.05 -0.27 0.33
CA TYR A 13 -22.20 -0.35 1.24
C TYR A 13 -23.07 -1.56 0.95
N PHE A 14 -23.30 -1.89 -0.33
CA PHE A 14 -24.10 -3.06 -0.64
C PHE A 14 -23.45 -4.36 -0.21
N LYS A 15 -22.12 -4.47 -0.40
CA LYS A 15 -21.37 -5.65 0.01
C LYS A 15 -21.51 -5.89 1.51
N HIS A 16 -21.45 -4.83 2.31
CA HIS A 16 -21.55 -4.88 3.76
C HIS A 16 -22.99 -5.18 4.23
N ASP A 17 -23.96 -4.37 3.80
CA ASP A 17 -25.30 -4.40 4.39
C ASP A 17 -26.24 -5.42 3.75
N PHE A 18 -26.08 -5.72 2.46
CA PHE A 18 -27.07 -6.50 1.72
C PHE A 18 -26.57 -7.87 1.25
N SER A 19 -25.28 -8.06 0.95
CA SER A 19 -24.77 -9.33 0.40
C SER A 19 -25.14 -10.55 1.25
N ALA A 20 -24.96 -10.45 2.57
CA ALA A 20 -25.24 -11.53 3.51
C ALA A 20 -26.65 -11.45 4.13
N ASP A 21 -27.30 -10.27 4.13
CA ASP A 21 -28.60 -10.06 4.79
C ASP A 21 -29.76 -10.03 3.79
N ASN A 22 -30.33 -11.21 3.53
CA ASN A 22 -31.54 -11.34 2.71
C ASN A 22 -32.79 -10.79 3.40
N VAL A 23 -32.82 -10.67 4.73
CA VAL A 23 -33.95 -10.09 5.47
C VAL A 23 -34.03 -8.60 5.20
N LEU A 24 -32.90 -7.89 5.25
CA LEU A 24 -32.83 -6.47 4.91
C LEU A 24 -33.20 -6.22 3.45
N LYS A 25 -32.68 -7.02 2.51
CA LYS A 25 -33.07 -6.94 1.09
C LYS A 25 -34.59 -7.04 0.92
N ASN A 26 -35.21 -8.05 1.54
CA ASN A 26 -36.65 -8.30 1.43
C ASN A 26 -37.49 -7.19 2.08
N ARG A 27 -37.06 -6.65 3.24
CA ARG A 27 -37.72 -5.51 3.87
C ARG A 27 -37.67 -4.27 2.99
N LEU A 28 -36.52 -4.00 2.37
CA LEU A 28 -36.37 -2.87 1.46
C LEU A 28 -37.24 -3.05 0.20
N LEU A 29 -37.29 -4.25 -0.38
CA LEU A 29 -38.18 -4.55 -1.51
C LEU A 29 -39.66 -4.31 -1.17
N LYS A 30 -40.11 -4.77 0.01
CA LYS A 30 -41.49 -4.52 0.49
C LYS A 30 -41.77 -3.04 0.66
N PHE A 31 -40.83 -2.28 1.24
CA PHE A 31 -40.95 -0.82 1.35
C PHE A 31 -41.04 -0.13 -0.02
N LEU A 32 -40.27 -0.59 -1.01
CA LEU A 32 -40.33 -0.01 -2.36
C LEU A 32 -41.70 -0.26 -3.04
N GLN A 33 -42.38 -1.36 -2.72
CA GLN A 33 -43.73 -1.67 -3.21
C GLN A 33 -44.81 -0.74 -2.64
N THR A 34 -44.58 -0.09 -1.49
CA THR A 34 -45.55 0.84 -0.91
C THR A 34 -45.45 2.25 -1.48
N ILE A 35 -44.53 2.51 -2.42
CA ILE A 35 -44.31 3.84 -3.01
C ILE A 35 -45.09 3.94 -4.33
N GLU A 36 -46.20 4.67 -4.32
CA GLU A 36 -47.07 4.86 -5.50
C GLU A 36 -46.79 6.18 -6.25
N THR A 37 -45.77 6.95 -5.84
CA THR A 37 -45.49 8.27 -6.40
C THR A 37 -44.82 8.18 -7.79
N PRO A 38 -45.43 8.69 -8.88
CA PRO A 38 -44.87 8.59 -10.23
C PRO A 38 -43.49 9.26 -10.39
N ALA A 39 -43.28 10.38 -9.70
CA ALA A 39 -42.01 11.11 -9.72
C ALA A 39 -40.80 10.31 -9.18
N LEU A 40 -41.05 9.19 -8.47
CA LEU A 40 -40.00 8.34 -7.89
C LEU A 40 -39.83 7.01 -8.62
N ALA A 41 -40.63 6.73 -9.66
CA ALA A 41 -40.69 5.44 -10.35
C ALA A 41 -39.31 4.98 -10.86
N ASP A 42 -38.53 5.88 -11.47
CA ASP A 42 -37.19 5.57 -11.98
C ASP A 42 -36.20 5.19 -10.87
N SER A 43 -36.29 5.89 -9.73
CA SER A 43 -35.46 5.59 -8.57
C SER A 43 -35.81 4.23 -7.98
N VAL A 44 -37.11 3.92 -7.85
CA VAL A 44 -37.60 2.63 -7.37
C VAL A 44 -37.16 1.50 -8.30
N ALA A 45 -37.31 1.66 -9.61
CA ALA A 45 -36.89 0.68 -10.60
C ALA A 45 -35.37 0.43 -10.53
N THR A 46 -34.57 1.49 -10.43
CA THR A 46 -33.10 1.40 -10.32
C THR A 46 -32.66 0.64 -9.07
N ILE A 47 -33.23 0.99 -7.90
CA ILE A 47 -32.91 0.34 -6.63
C ILE A 47 -33.29 -1.15 -6.70
N THR A 48 -34.47 -1.45 -7.25
CA THR A 48 -34.98 -2.83 -7.38
C THR A 48 -34.06 -3.68 -8.26
N LYS A 49 -33.60 -3.16 -9.41
CA LYS A 49 -32.63 -3.84 -10.28
C LYS A 49 -31.31 -4.10 -9.55
N CYS A 50 -30.79 -3.11 -8.83
CA CYS A 50 -29.54 -3.27 -8.08
C CYS A 50 -29.64 -4.28 -6.92
N LEU A 51 -30.81 -4.39 -6.27
CA LEU A 51 -31.08 -5.41 -5.23
C LEU A 51 -31.14 -6.84 -5.81
N ARG A 52 -31.57 -6.98 -7.07
CA ARG A 52 -31.62 -8.26 -7.82
C ARG A 52 -30.28 -8.69 -8.43
N GLY A 53 -29.25 -7.85 -8.33
CA GLY A 53 -27.90 -8.16 -8.83
C GLY A 53 -27.58 -7.54 -10.21
N GLU A 54 -28.52 -6.85 -10.85
CA GLU A 54 -28.31 -6.13 -12.10
C GLU A 54 -27.61 -4.79 -11.82
N ARG A 55 -26.31 -4.86 -11.51
CA ARG A 55 -25.49 -3.70 -11.14
C ARG A 55 -24.58 -3.30 -12.28
N PRO A 56 -24.57 -2.01 -12.68
CA PRO A 56 -23.55 -1.52 -13.59
C PRO A 56 -22.18 -1.61 -12.88
N ARG A 57 -21.26 -2.42 -13.43
CA ARG A 57 -19.87 -2.43 -12.99
C ARG A 57 -19.18 -1.22 -13.59
N LEU A 58 -18.82 -0.24 -12.75
CA LEU A 58 -17.91 0.82 -13.18
C LEU A 58 -16.51 0.20 -13.29
N VAL A 59 -16.09 -0.06 -14.52
CA VAL A 59 -14.69 -0.39 -14.81
C VAL A 59 -14.00 0.93 -15.10
N HIS A 60 -13.19 1.43 -14.15
CA HIS A 60 -12.27 2.51 -14.46
C HIS A 60 -11.20 1.98 -15.40
N THR A 61 -11.41 2.16 -16.71
CA THR A 61 -10.39 1.85 -17.71
C THR A 61 -9.35 2.97 -17.68
N VAL A 62 -8.23 2.74 -17.00
CA VAL A 62 -7.06 3.61 -17.12
C VAL A 62 -6.46 3.37 -18.51
N VAL A 63 -6.64 4.33 -19.43
CA VAL A 63 -6.06 4.28 -20.78
C VAL A 63 -4.64 4.88 -20.74
N LEU A 64 -3.76 4.25 -19.96
CA LEU A 64 -2.33 4.57 -19.99
C LEU A 64 -1.58 3.35 -20.51
N LYS A 65 -0.66 3.57 -21.46
CA LYS A 65 0.23 2.50 -21.90
C LYS A 65 1.14 2.16 -20.72
N PRO A 66 1.34 0.87 -20.40
CA PRO A 66 2.28 0.48 -19.36
C PRO A 66 3.68 0.99 -19.71
N PRO A 67 4.50 1.35 -18.70
CA PRO A 67 5.87 1.79 -18.94
C PRO A 67 6.67 0.70 -19.66
N GLU A 68 7.76 1.11 -20.29
CA GLU A 68 8.67 0.19 -20.97
C GLU A 68 9.15 -0.90 -20.02
N ARG A 69 9.14 -2.13 -20.52
CA ARG A 69 9.61 -3.30 -19.78
C ARG A 69 11.11 -3.17 -19.60
N LEU A 70 11.55 -3.22 -18.35
CA LEU A 70 12.97 -3.33 -18.05
C LEU A 70 13.43 -4.77 -18.27
N ASP A 71 14.64 -4.92 -18.79
CA ASP A 71 15.28 -6.23 -18.89
C ASP A 71 15.58 -6.75 -17.48
N LEU A 72 14.99 -7.89 -17.12
CA LEU A 72 15.24 -8.58 -15.85
C LEU A 72 16.53 -9.43 -15.90
N GLY A 73 17.25 -9.40 -17.02
CA GLY A 73 18.49 -10.12 -17.22
C GLY A 73 18.32 -11.63 -17.12
N LEU A 74 19.11 -12.27 -16.27
CA LEU A 74 19.18 -13.74 -16.15
C LEU A 74 18.17 -14.34 -15.14
N ILE A 75 17.28 -13.53 -14.56
CA ILE A 75 16.30 -14.03 -13.59
C ILE A 75 15.23 -14.83 -14.32
N GLN A 76 15.29 -16.16 -14.21
CA GLN A 76 14.35 -17.08 -14.86
C GLN A 76 13.24 -17.54 -13.91
N ARG A 77 13.48 -17.46 -12.60
CA ARG A 77 12.56 -17.97 -11.57
C ARG A 77 12.48 -17.02 -10.38
N SER A 78 11.34 -17.03 -9.69
CA SER A 78 11.09 -16.16 -8.54
C SER A 78 12.01 -16.43 -7.34
N ASP A 79 12.50 -17.66 -7.17
CA ASP A 79 13.43 -18.05 -6.10
C ASP A 79 14.85 -17.48 -6.30
N GLN A 80 15.15 -16.98 -7.50
CA GLN A 80 16.43 -16.36 -7.83
C GLN A 80 16.46 -14.86 -7.53
N ILE A 81 15.31 -14.25 -7.23
CA ILE A 81 15.22 -12.81 -6.95
C ILE A 81 16.04 -12.48 -5.70
N ARG A 82 16.92 -11.49 -5.82
CA ARG A 82 17.71 -10.88 -4.75
C ARG A 82 17.61 -9.37 -4.88
N LEU A 83 17.79 -8.66 -3.76
CA LEU A 83 17.79 -7.20 -3.77
C LEU A 83 18.87 -6.61 -4.70
N THR A 84 19.97 -7.35 -4.91
CA THR A 84 21.12 -6.89 -5.71
C THR A 84 21.05 -7.26 -7.19
N ASN A 85 20.23 -8.23 -7.60
CA ASN A 85 20.19 -8.73 -8.98
C ASN A 85 18.96 -8.28 -9.80
N VAL A 86 17.94 -7.72 -9.14
CA VAL A 86 16.80 -7.08 -9.83
C VAL A 86 17.13 -5.61 -10.09
N HIS A 87 16.70 -5.09 -11.25
CA HIS A 87 16.77 -3.67 -11.53
C HIS A 87 15.94 -2.89 -10.47
N PRO A 88 16.51 -1.91 -9.73
CA PRO A 88 15.85 -1.30 -8.57
C PRO A 88 14.52 -0.63 -8.92
N LEU A 89 14.42 0.03 -10.09
CA LEU A 89 13.16 0.59 -10.59
C LEU A 89 12.08 -0.47 -10.80
N GLU A 90 12.44 -1.67 -11.29
CA GLU A 90 11.44 -2.73 -11.49
C GLU A 90 10.97 -3.30 -10.16
N LEU A 91 11.88 -3.49 -9.20
CA LEU A 91 11.50 -3.89 -7.85
C LEU A 91 10.57 -2.86 -7.20
N ALA A 92 10.89 -1.56 -7.30
CA ALA A 92 10.06 -0.49 -6.77
C ALA A 92 8.67 -0.45 -7.42
N ARG A 93 8.59 -0.62 -8.76
CA ARG A 93 7.31 -0.71 -9.49
C ARG A 93 6.46 -1.88 -9.01
N GLN A 94 7.04 -3.08 -8.91
CA GLN A 94 6.29 -4.28 -8.52
C GLN A 94 5.81 -4.22 -7.07
N VAL A 95 6.65 -3.71 -6.16
CA VAL A 95 6.25 -3.47 -4.76
C VAL A 95 5.10 -2.46 -4.72
N THR A 96 5.23 -1.33 -5.41
CA THR A 96 4.19 -0.28 -5.45
C THR A 96 2.86 -0.82 -6.01
N LEU A 97 2.89 -1.62 -7.08
CA LEU A 97 1.70 -2.24 -7.65
C LEU A 97 1.03 -3.20 -6.66
N HIS A 98 1.82 -4.02 -5.97
CA HIS A 98 1.30 -4.97 -5.00
C HIS A 98 0.72 -4.28 -3.77
N GLU A 99 1.41 -3.26 -3.24
CA GLU A 99 0.91 -2.44 -2.14
C GLU A 99 -0.36 -1.69 -2.52
N TRP A 100 -0.44 -1.15 -3.73
CA TRP A 100 -1.68 -0.55 -4.25
C TRP A 100 -2.82 -1.57 -4.31
N GLU A 101 -2.55 -2.80 -4.76
CA GLU A 101 -3.54 -3.87 -4.82
C GLU A 101 -4.07 -4.23 -3.41
N LEU A 102 -3.21 -4.23 -2.41
CA LEU A 102 -3.59 -4.47 -1.02
C LEU A 102 -4.37 -3.28 -0.45
N TYR A 103 -3.86 -2.06 -0.65
CA TYR A 103 -4.45 -0.81 -0.16
C TYR A 103 -5.83 -0.55 -0.74
N SER A 104 -6.00 -0.75 -2.06
CA SER A 104 -7.28 -0.51 -2.76
C SER A 104 -8.40 -1.46 -2.35
N LYS A 105 -8.09 -2.56 -1.66
CA LYS A 105 -9.08 -3.50 -1.08
C LYS A 105 -9.52 -3.09 0.33
N ILE A 106 -8.84 -2.16 0.99
CA ILE A 106 -9.17 -1.74 2.35
C ILE A 106 -10.45 -0.91 2.34
N GLU A 107 -11.46 -1.41 3.05
CA GLU A 107 -12.75 -0.73 3.16
C GLU A 107 -12.80 0.19 4.40
N PHE A 108 -13.64 1.23 4.35
CA PHE A 108 -13.76 2.21 5.44
C PHE A 108 -14.10 1.59 6.81
N TRP A 109 -14.90 0.51 6.83
CA TRP A 109 -15.26 -0.17 8.07
C TRP A 109 -14.06 -0.87 8.74
N GLU A 110 -13.02 -1.22 7.98
CA GLU A 110 -11.80 -1.85 8.52
C GLU A 110 -10.95 -0.87 9.32
N VAL A 111 -11.03 0.43 9.01
CA VAL A 111 -10.25 1.49 9.66
C VAL A 111 -11.04 2.26 10.74
N ASN A 112 -12.37 2.36 10.60
CA ASN A 112 -13.23 3.10 11.53
C ASN A 112 -14.15 2.20 12.39
N GLY A 113 -14.05 0.88 12.26
CA GLY A 113 -14.85 -0.08 13.03
C GLY A 113 -14.47 -0.13 14.51
N LYS A 114 -15.44 -0.47 15.36
CA LYS A 114 -15.20 -0.75 16.80
C LYS A 114 -14.28 -1.95 17.00
N ASP A 115 -14.33 -2.93 16.09
CA ASP A 115 -13.47 -4.12 16.07
C ASP A 115 -12.32 -3.96 15.06
N LYS A 116 -11.35 -3.11 15.40
CA LYS A 116 -10.14 -2.88 14.59
C LYS A 116 -9.32 -4.15 14.29
N SER A 117 -9.55 -5.23 15.04
CA SER A 117 -8.86 -6.51 14.89
C SER A 117 -9.37 -7.40 13.75
N ASN A 118 -10.49 -7.04 13.10
CA ASN A 118 -11.18 -7.91 12.15
C ASN A 118 -11.14 -7.46 10.68
N GLY A 119 -10.37 -6.42 10.33
CA GLY A 119 -10.19 -6.01 8.94
C GLY A 119 -9.19 -6.89 8.19
N PRO A 120 -9.62 -7.83 7.32
CA PRO A 120 -8.70 -8.75 6.65
C PRO A 120 -7.79 -8.03 5.65
N ASN A 121 -8.26 -7.00 4.95
CA ASN A 121 -7.45 -6.31 3.94
C ASN A 121 -6.44 -5.38 4.60
N LEU A 122 -6.85 -4.67 5.66
CA LEU A 122 -5.93 -3.86 6.45
C LEU A 122 -4.83 -4.73 7.06
N LYS A 123 -5.20 -5.91 7.61
CA LYS A 123 -4.24 -6.87 8.13
C LYS A 123 -3.28 -7.39 7.05
N ASN A 124 -3.78 -7.76 5.87
CA ASN A 124 -2.94 -8.21 4.77
C ASN A 124 -1.95 -7.13 4.30
N SER A 125 -2.40 -5.88 4.21
CA SER A 125 -1.54 -4.73 3.89
C SER A 125 -0.44 -4.55 4.93
N LEU A 126 -0.78 -4.60 6.23
CA LEU A 126 0.18 -4.52 7.32
C LEU A 126 1.15 -5.72 7.36
N GLU A 127 0.68 -6.93 7.09
CA GLU A 127 1.52 -8.13 7.04
C GLU A 127 2.54 -8.06 5.91
N PHE A 128 2.13 -7.63 4.73
CA PHE A 128 3.04 -7.40 3.62
C PHE A 128 4.09 -6.35 4.00
N SER A 129 3.66 -5.22 4.57
CA SER A 129 4.55 -4.13 4.94
C SER A 129 5.66 -4.57 5.91
N ASN A 130 5.26 -5.28 6.97
CA ASN A 130 6.19 -5.86 7.92
C ASN A 130 7.11 -6.91 7.28
N LYS A 131 6.59 -7.72 6.35
CA LYS A 131 7.38 -8.74 5.65
C LYS A 131 8.42 -8.09 4.75
N PHE A 132 8.06 -7.03 4.01
CA PHE A 132 8.97 -6.31 3.13
C PHE A 132 10.07 -5.61 3.94
N GLN A 133 9.70 -4.88 5.00
CA GLN A 133 10.67 -4.26 5.92
C GLN A 133 11.66 -5.29 6.48
N ARG A 134 11.18 -6.44 6.97
CA ARG A 134 12.05 -7.51 7.48
C ARG A 134 12.93 -8.10 6.40
N TRP A 135 12.40 -8.26 5.19
CA TRP A 135 13.17 -8.76 4.05
C TRP A 135 14.32 -7.79 3.70
N LEU A 136 14.10 -6.48 3.72
CA LEU A 136 15.16 -5.49 3.55
C LEU A 136 16.23 -5.60 4.64
N VAL A 137 15.82 -5.69 5.91
CA VAL A 137 16.75 -5.90 7.04
C VAL A 137 17.58 -7.16 6.85
N LEU A 138 16.94 -8.28 6.49
CA LEU A 138 17.64 -9.55 6.26
C LEU A 138 18.66 -9.44 5.11
N ASN A 139 18.30 -8.80 3.99
CA ASN A 139 19.24 -8.63 2.89
C ASN A 139 20.49 -7.85 3.33
N ILE A 140 20.33 -6.80 4.15
CA ILE A 140 21.48 -6.04 4.69
C ILE A 140 22.30 -6.92 5.64
N MET A 141 21.64 -7.62 6.57
CA MET A 141 22.31 -8.35 7.64
C MET A 141 22.91 -9.69 7.21
N SER A 142 22.49 -10.27 6.09
CA SER A 142 22.97 -11.56 5.60
C SER A 142 24.37 -11.53 4.98
N HIS A 143 24.95 -10.34 4.75
CA HIS A 143 26.27 -10.21 4.13
C HIS A 143 27.36 -9.97 5.19
N GLU A 144 28.34 -10.87 5.23
CA GLU A 144 29.48 -10.79 6.17
C GLU A 144 30.48 -9.70 5.75
N SER A 145 30.71 -9.55 4.44
CA SER A 145 31.58 -8.51 3.89
C SER A 145 30.96 -7.13 4.06
N MET A 146 31.74 -6.16 4.55
CA MET A 146 31.32 -4.77 4.63
C MET A 146 31.03 -4.17 3.25
N GLU A 147 31.85 -4.49 2.25
CA GLU A 147 31.69 -4.02 0.88
C GLU A 147 30.34 -4.43 0.30
N ASP A 148 29.96 -5.71 0.50
CA ASP A 148 28.66 -6.21 0.07
C ASP A 148 27.50 -5.55 0.82
N ARG A 149 27.64 -5.32 2.14
CA ARG A 149 26.62 -4.59 2.91
C ARG A 149 26.43 -3.17 2.40
N VAL A 150 27.51 -2.47 2.01
CA VAL A 150 27.43 -1.12 1.42
C VAL A 150 26.63 -1.16 0.10
N ILE A 151 26.87 -2.15 -0.76
CA ILE A 151 26.13 -2.34 -2.00
C ILE A 151 24.63 -2.54 -1.72
N VAL A 152 24.29 -3.40 -0.75
CA VAL A 152 22.90 -3.66 -0.38
C VAL A 152 22.24 -2.41 0.22
N LEU A 153 22.94 -1.69 1.10
CA LEU A 153 22.47 -0.43 1.68
C LEU A 153 22.22 0.63 0.60
N GLN A 154 23.10 0.74 -0.40
CA GLN A 154 22.89 1.61 -1.56
C GLN A 154 21.62 1.22 -2.33
N ARG A 155 21.38 -0.09 -2.54
CA ARG A 155 20.12 -0.56 -3.16
C ARG A 155 18.88 -0.16 -2.37
N VAL A 156 18.92 -0.18 -1.04
CA VAL A 156 17.79 0.27 -0.21
C VAL A 156 17.55 1.77 -0.35
N ALA A 157 18.59 2.60 -0.50
CA ALA A 157 18.40 4.02 -0.80
C ALA A 157 17.90 4.29 -2.21
N ASP A 158 18.39 3.56 -3.22
CA ASP A 158 17.84 3.64 -4.57
C ASP A 158 16.33 3.39 -4.52
N LEU A 159 15.90 2.35 -3.80
CA LEU A 159 14.47 2.06 -3.61
C LEU A 159 13.72 3.20 -2.91
N LEU A 160 14.29 3.81 -1.88
CA LEU A 160 13.67 4.94 -1.18
C LEU A 160 13.37 6.10 -2.14
N LEU A 161 14.35 6.49 -2.97
CA LEU A 161 14.17 7.56 -3.98
C LEU A 161 13.14 7.17 -5.05
N LEU A 162 13.16 5.91 -5.48
CA LEU A 162 12.23 5.40 -6.48
C LEU A 162 10.81 5.34 -5.93
N PHE A 163 10.62 4.96 -4.66
CA PHE A 163 9.32 5.00 -4.00
C PHE A 163 8.79 6.42 -3.88
N ASP A 164 9.63 7.39 -3.54
CA ASP A 164 9.26 8.81 -3.56
C ASP A 164 8.80 9.26 -4.95
N ALA A 165 9.58 8.96 -5.99
CA ALA A 165 9.22 9.26 -7.38
C ALA A 165 7.90 8.59 -7.84
N LEU A 166 7.56 7.44 -7.25
CA LEU A 166 6.31 6.70 -7.52
C LEU A 166 5.15 7.14 -6.61
N ASN A 167 5.34 8.09 -5.70
CA ASN A 167 4.40 8.46 -4.63
C ASN A 167 3.99 7.28 -3.74
N ASN A 168 4.88 6.30 -3.58
CA ASN A 168 4.69 5.17 -2.70
C ASN A 168 5.21 5.50 -1.29
N PHE A 169 4.39 6.23 -0.53
CA PHE A 169 4.75 6.61 0.85
C PHE A 169 4.94 5.40 1.78
N GLN A 170 4.24 4.30 1.54
CA GLN A 170 4.40 3.11 2.40
C GLN A 170 5.78 2.47 2.18
N GLY A 171 6.20 2.29 0.93
CA GLY A 171 7.54 1.81 0.59
C GLY A 171 8.67 2.70 1.15
N ILE A 172 8.49 4.03 1.16
CA ILE A 172 9.43 4.97 1.81
C ILE A 172 9.57 4.64 3.30
N GLN A 173 8.44 4.47 3.99
CA GLN A 173 8.42 4.21 5.42
C GLN A 173 9.01 2.84 5.75
N GLU A 174 8.79 1.83 4.92
CA GLU A 174 9.36 0.49 5.08
C GLU A 174 10.87 0.47 4.89
N ALA A 175 11.38 1.09 3.83
CA ALA A 175 12.81 1.22 3.58
C ALA A 175 13.49 1.98 4.73
N ARG A 176 12.87 3.07 5.18
CA ARG A 176 13.36 3.85 6.32
C ARG A 176 13.33 3.05 7.62
N ALA A 177 12.25 2.33 7.91
CA ALA A 177 12.16 1.46 9.08
C ALA A 177 13.17 0.31 9.04
N ALA A 178 13.57 -0.18 7.86
CA ALA A 178 14.63 -1.16 7.73
C ALA A 178 16.00 -0.59 8.14
N VAL A 179 16.37 0.58 7.60
CA VAL A 179 17.64 1.26 7.92
C VAL A 179 17.72 1.67 9.40
N LEU A 180 16.59 2.13 9.96
CA LEU A 180 16.50 2.54 11.37
C LEU A 180 16.32 1.38 12.35
N SER A 181 16.19 0.15 11.86
CA SER A 181 16.03 -1.01 12.74
C SER A 181 17.29 -1.24 13.57
N ALA A 182 17.14 -1.66 14.82
CA ALA A 182 18.26 -1.93 15.74
C ALA A 182 19.41 -2.77 15.13
N PRO A 183 19.17 -3.84 14.35
CA PRO A 183 20.26 -4.60 13.75
C PRO A 183 21.03 -3.88 12.66
N VAL A 184 20.38 -3.03 11.88
CA VAL A 184 21.02 -2.26 10.81
C VAL A 184 21.68 -1.01 11.38
N TYR A 185 20.97 -0.28 12.25
CA TYR A 185 21.42 0.98 12.84
C TYR A 185 22.79 0.90 13.55
N ARG A 186 23.12 -0.26 14.11
CA ARG A 186 24.40 -0.48 14.81
C ARG A 186 25.60 -0.73 13.87
N LEU A 187 25.41 -0.88 12.57
CA LEU A 187 26.48 -1.14 11.59
C LEU A 187 27.28 0.12 11.26
N ARG A 188 27.86 0.76 12.28
CA ARG A 188 28.53 2.08 12.18
C ARG A 188 29.53 2.11 11.02
N ASP A 189 30.55 1.26 11.06
CA ASP A 189 31.61 1.20 10.05
C ASP A 189 31.10 1.04 8.61
N THR A 190 29.94 0.39 8.41
CA THR A 190 29.34 0.23 7.09
C THR A 190 28.71 1.54 6.61
N PHE A 191 28.12 2.34 7.51
CA PHE A 191 27.60 3.67 7.18
C PHE A 191 28.72 4.70 6.94
N ASP A 192 29.84 4.64 7.66
CA ASP A 192 30.98 5.56 7.50
C ASP A 192 31.50 5.60 6.06
N VAL A 193 31.56 4.43 5.43
CA VAL A 193 32.08 4.26 4.07
C VAL A 193 30.99 4.34 3.01
N SER A 194 29.72 4.38 3.41
CA SER A 194 28.61 4.41 2.47
C SER A 194 28.35 5.84 1.99
N PRO A 195 28.26 6.08 0.67
CA PRO A 195 27.90 7.41 0.12
C PRO A 195 26.45 7.84 0.45
N LEU A 196 25.70 7.00 1.17
CA LEU A 196 24.35 7.26 1.69
C LEU A 196 24.17 8.57 2.46
N LEU A 197 25.26 9.21 2.90
CA LEU A 197 25.25 10.49 3.62
C LEU A 197 24.53 11.63 2.86
N LEU A 198 24.29 11.49 1.55
CA LEU A 198 23.77 12.56 0.69
C LEU A 198 22.27 12.50 0.34
N LEU A 199 21.56 11.39 0.58
CA LEU A 199 20.26 11.13 -0.10
C LEU A 199 18.99 11.35 0.73
N VAL A 200 19.07 11.88 1.95
CA VAL A 200 17.87 12.15 2.78
C VAL A 200 17.62 13.64 2.92
N SER A 201 17.34 14.31 1.80
CA SER A 201 16.87 15.70 1.78
C SER A 201 15.61 15.83 0.92
N PHE A 202 14.44 15.90 1.57
CA PHE A 202 13.22 16.42 0.96
C PHE A 202 12.43 17.27 1.97
N GLY A 203 12.23 18.54 1.64
CA GLY A 203 11.08 19.37 2.02
C GLY A 203 10.81 19.69 3.50
N ASN A 204 11.28 20.86 3.95
CA ASN A 204 10.79 21.75 5.02
C ASN A 204 10.43 21.26 6.43
N ASN A 205 10.48 19.96 6.76
CA ASN A 205 10.37 19.50 8.16
C ASN A 205 11.62 18.69 8.53
N LEU A 206 12.57 19.41 9.14
CA LEU A 206 13.88 18.99 9.64
C LEU A 206 13.79 17.93 10.75
N ILE A 207 13.53 16.68 10.36
CA ILE A 207 13.84 15.52 11.17
C ILE A 207 14.64 14.59 10.23
N TYR A 208 15.64 13.85 10.72
CA TYR A 208 16.40 12.79 10.02
C TYR A 208 17.83 13.08 9.54
N VAL A 209 18.41 14.27 9.77
CA VAL A 209 19.87 14.48 9.62
C VAL A 209 20.67 13.94 10.82
N THR A 210 20.05 13.74 11.97
CA THR A 210 20.77 13.64 13.26
C THR A 210 21.15 12.23 13.72
N LEU A 211 21.16 11.23 12.84
CA LEU A 211 21.53 9.88 13.29
C LEU A 211 23.02 9.56 13.13
N TRP A 212 23.80 10.39 12.45
CA TRP A 212 25.22 10.09 12.24
C TRP A 212 26.12 11.31 12.07
N LYS A 213 25.96 12.32 12.94
CA LYS A 213 27.05 13.24 13.32
C LYS A 213 27.13 13.28 14.84
N PRO A 214 28.23 12.84 15.48
CA PRO A 214 28.41 12.94 16.93
C PRO A 214 28.23 14.38 17.46
N GLU A 215 28.51 15.38 16.61
CA GLU A 215 28.49 16.79 16.94
C GLU A 215 27.07 17.38 17.12
N CYS A 216 26.03 16.74 16.58
CA CYS A 216 24.66 17.27 16.61
C CYS A 216 23.78 16.68 17.73
N GLN A 217 24.33 15.82 18.60
CA GLN A 217 23.57 15.17 19.69
C GLN A 217 23.31 16.10 20.90
N ASN A 218 23.95 17.27 20.97
CA ASN A 218 23.80 18.23 22.08
C ASN A 218 22.73 19.31 21.87
N SER A 219 21.89 19.19 20.83
CA SER A 219 20.90 20.24 20.48
C SER A 219 19.44 19.82 20.67
N LEU A 220 19.18 18.68 21.32
CA LEU A 220 17.82 18.18 21.59
C LEU A 220 17.59 17.87 23.07
N VAL A 221 17.99 18.80 23.94
CA VAL A 221 17.44 18.95 25.29
C VAL A 221 16.72 20.28 25.36
#